data_AF-A0A2J6XGH2-F1
#
_entry.id   AF-A0A2J6XGH2-F1
#
_cell.length_a   1.000
_cell.length_b   1.000
_cell.length_c   1.000
_cell.angle_alpha   90.00
_cell.angle_beta   90.00
_cell.angle_gamma   90.00
#
_symmetry.space_group_name_H-M   'P 1'
#
loop_
_entity.id
_entity.type
_entity.pdbx_description
1 polymer ?
#
loop_
_entity_poly.entity_id
_entity_poly.type
_entity_poly.pdbx_seq_one_letter_code
_entity_poly.pdbx_strand_id
1 'polypeptide(L)'
;MFSERDMSVCPSLIAVSLPNKQSWAFEEISDTVFEKDSHASIVPSKYKGVYLIYLEQGLIDDVVKNFSLYSHAFISRVIPVKECGNDLDLVVRKSLLSLPKGFIKLIVHLREPLKGKVSEEDISNIVISQGYKLTKKSNYALVLENIEEHYISASGIIRKCGPSCITIYQI
;
A
#
# COMPACT_ATOMS: atom_id res chain seq x y z
N MET A 1 -2.53 -10.41 -21.15
CA MET A 1 -2.46 -8.93 -21.18
C MET A 1 -3.82 -8.39 -20.80
N PHE A 2 -3.93 -7.74 -19.64
CA PHE A 2 -5.15 -7.05 -19.24
C PHE A 2 -5.36 -5.82 -20.13
N SER A 3 -6.55 -5.65 -20.70
CA SER A 3 -6.91 -4.39 -21.37
C SER A 3 -7.09 -3.31 -20.29
N GLU A 4 -6.68 -2.06 -20.55
CA GLU A 4 -6.84 -0.96 -19.58
C GLU A 4 -8.30 -0.72 -19.15
N ARG A 5 -9.27 -1.22 -19.91
CA ARG A 5 -10.71 -1.10 -19.61
C ARG A 5 -11.25 -2.18 -18.66
N ASP A 6 -10.50 -3.26 -18.45
CA ASP A 6 -10.92 -4.41 -17.64
C ASP A 6 -10.20 -4.49 -16.29
N MET A 7 -9.32 -3.53 -15.98
CA MET A 7 -8.60 -3.53 -14.72
C MET A 7 -9.51 -3.11 -13.57
N SER A 8 -9.55 -3.95 -12.53
CA SER A 8 -10.19 -3.64 -11.25
C SER A 8 -9.76 -2.26 -10.75
N VAL A 9 -10.67 -1.52 -10.13
CA VAL A 9 -10.34 -0.24 -9.47
C VAL A 9 -9.32 -0.44 -8.34
N CYS A 10 -9.31 -1.63 -7.74
CA CYS A 10 -8.44 -1.99 -6.64
C CYS A 10 -7.23 -2.78 -7.18
N PRO A 11 -6.02 -2.20 -7.15
CA PRO A 11 -4.80 -2.92 -7.53
C PRO A 11 -4.41 -3.93 -6.47
N SER A 12 -3.53 -4.87 -6.83
CA SER A 12 -2.92 -5.82 -5.91
C SER A 12 -1.88 -5.14 -5.01
N LEU A 13 -1.08 -4.20 -5.57
CA LEU A 13 -0.12 -3.39 -4.82
C LEU A 13 -0.11 -1.93 -5.30
N ILE A 14 0.30 -1.04 -4.41
CA ILE A 14 0.71 0.32 -4.75
C ILE A 14 2.21 0.46 -4.49
N ALA A 15 2.97 0.87 -5.49
CA ALA A 15 4.36 1.27 -5.29
C ALA A 15 4.52 2.77 -5.49
N VAL A 16 5.37 3.41 -4.68
CA VAL A 16 5.57 4.87 -4.73
C VAL A 16 7.06 5.18 -4.83
N SER A 17 7.46 5.90 -5.88
CA SER A 17 8.83 6.34 -6.09
C SER A 17 9.27 7.42 -5.10
N LEU A 18 10.58 7.57 -4.95
CA LEU A 18 11.16 8.79 -4.40
C LEU A 18 10.91 9.98 -5.37
N PRO A 19 10.96 11.23 -4.87
CA PRO A 19 10.81 12.42 -5.70
C PRO A 19 11.83 12.44 -6.86
N ASN A 20 11.35 12.73 -8.07
CA ASN A 20 12.16 12.80 -9.30
C ASN A 20 12.94 11.52 -9.66
N LYS A 21 12.49 10.35 -9.20
CA LYS A 21 13.11 9.05 -9.49
C LYS A 21 12.18 8.08 -10.25
N GLN A 22 11.20 8.60 -10.99
CA GLN A 22 10.13 7.79 -11.59
C GLN A 22 10.62 6.73 -12.57
N SER A 23 11.54 7.07 -13.48
CA SER A 23 12.06 6.10 -14.46
C SER A 23 12.76 4.93 -13.77
N TRP A 24 13.72 5.23 -12.88
CA TRP A 24 14.46 4.20 -12.16
C TRP A 24 13.58 3.40 -11.19
N ALA A 25 12.61 4.04 -10.54
CA ALA A 25 11.66 3.32 -9.69
C ALA A 25 10.79 2.36 -10.51
N PHE A 26 10.35 2.77 -11.72
CA PHE A 26 9.59 1.87 -12.59
C PHE A 26 10.41 0.65 -13.03
N GLU A 27 11.70 0.83 -13.35
CA GLU A 27 12.63 -0.27 -13.63
C GLU A 27 12.75 -1.21 -12.42
N GLU A 28 13.07 -0.69 -11.22
CA GLU A 28 13.18 -1.51 -9.99
C GLU A 28 11.88 -2.26 -9.67
N ILE A 29 10.72 -1.61 -9.84
CA ILE A 29 9.41 -2.24 -9.64
C ILE A 29 9.20 -3.35 -10.66
N SER A 30 9.49 -3.08 -11.94
CA SER A 30 9.28 -4.03 -13.03
C SER A 30 10.12 -5.28 -12.86
N ASP A 31 11.42 -5.13 -12.59
CA ASP A 31 12.33 -6.24 -12.37
C ASP A 31 11.86 -7.12 -11.21
N THR A 32 11.42 -6.49 -10.11
CA THR A 32 11.00 -7.21 -8.90
C THR A 32 9.67 -7.93 -9.06
N VAL A 33 8.72 -7.29 -9.74
CA VAL A 33 7.37 -7.85 -9.95
C VAL A 33 7.43 -8.95 -10.99
N PHE A 34 8.04 -8.70 -12.15
CA PHE A 34 8.05 -9.66 -13.26
C PHE A 34 8.89 -10.92 -12.97
N GLU A 35 9.80 -10.87 -12.01
CA GLU A 35 10.50 -12.07 -11.53
C GLU A 35 9.54 -13.07 -10.86
N LYS A 36 8.46 -12.60 -10.21
CA LYS A 36 7.47 -13.48 -9.54
C LYS A 36 6.18 -13.63 -10.31
N ASP A 37 5.82 -12.64 -11.12
CA ASP A 37 4.62 -12.63 -11.92
C ASP A 37 4.90 -12.00 -13.29
N SER A 38 5.23 -12.82 -14.28
CA SER A 38 5.49 -12.37 -15.65
C SER A 38 4.26 -11.84 -16.38
N HIS A 39 3.06 -12.06 -15.83
CA HIS A 39 1.79 -11.61 -16.42
C HIS A 39 1.22 -10.36 -15.75
N ALA A 40 1.89 -9.85 -14.73
CA ALA A 40 1.50 -8.64 -14.02
C ALA A 40 1.32 -7.45 -14.96
N SER A 41 0.48 -6.51 -14.55
CA SER A 41 0.36 -5.19 -15.19
C SER A 41 0.81 -4.12 -14.21
N ILE A 42 1.74 -3.26 -14.64
CA ILE A 42 2.21 -2.11 -13.85
C ILE A 42 1.80 -0.85 -14.60
N VAL A 43 0.92 -0.06 -13.99
CA VAL A 43 0.33 1.13 -14.62
C VAL A 43 0.65 2.38 -13.80
N PRO A 44 1.20 3.45 -14.38
CA PRO A 44 1.34 4.71 -13.68
C PRO A 44 -0.05 5.30 -13.39
N SER A 45 -0.29 5.70 -12.15
CA SER A 45 -1.50 6.44 -11.80
C SER A 45 -1.41 7.90 -12.25
N LYS A 46 -2.52 8.64 -12.13
CA LYS A 46 -2.53 10.10 -12.31
C LYS A 46 -1.64 10.86 -11.32
N TYR A 47 -1.25 10.23 -10.21
CA TYR A 47 -0.36 10.83 -9.23
C TYR A 47 1.09 10.51 -9.58
N LYS A 48 1.89 11.57 -9.76
CA LYS A 48 3.30 11.45 -10.15
C LYS A 48 4.07 10.52 -9.19
N GLY A 49 4.68 9.48 -9.75
CA GLY A 49 5.50 8.52 -9.01
C GLY A 49 4.71 7.48 -8.22
N VAL A 50 3.42 7.30 -8.49
CA VAL A 50 2.59 6.25 -7.90
C VAL A 50 2.19 5.26 -8.99
N TYR A 51 2.49 3.99 -8.75
CA TYR A 51 2.24 2.88 -9.67
C TYR A 51 1.21 1.93 -9.08
N LEU A 52 0.24 1.55 -9.91
CA LEU A 52 -0.79 0.55 -9.62
C LEU A 52 -0.30 -0.77 -10.21
N ILE A 53 -0.20 -1.79 -9.38
CA ILE A 53 0.33 -3.10 -9.77
C ILE A 53 -0.79 -4.11 -9.63
N TYR A 54 -1.09 -4.81 -10.72
CA TYR A 54 -2.08 -5.88 -10.79
C TYR A 54 -1.35 -7.19 -11.01
N LEU A 55 -1.59 -8.15 -10.13
CA LEU A 55 -0.97 -9.46 -10.16
C LEU A 55 -1.99 -10.56 -10.49
N GLU A 56 -1.50 -11.71 -10.93
CA GLU A 56 -2.25 -12.96 -10.90
C GLU A 56 -2.66 -13.31 -9.45
N GLN A 57 -3.80 -13.97 -9.32
CA GLN A 57 -4.41 -14.27 -8.03
C GLN A 57 -3.47 -15.12 -7.16
N GLY A 58 -3.28 -14.71 -5.90
CA GLY A 58 -2.47 -15.45 -4.93
C GLY A 58 -0.98 -15.12 -4.91
N LEU A 59 -0.48 -14.24 -5.79
CA LEU A 59 0.94 -13.90 -5.87
C LEU A 59 1.37 -12.69 -5.02
N ILE A 60 0.45 -12.02 -4.33
CA ILE A 60 0.75 -10.80 -3.53
C ILE A 60 1.87 -11.06 -2.53
N ASP A 61 1.77 -12.13 -1.74
CA ASP A 61 2.75 -12.43 -0.69
C ASP A 61 4.14 -12.73 -1.26
N ASP A 62 4.21 -13.41 -2.40
CA ASP A 62 5.48 -13.77 -3.02
C ASP A 62 6.17 -12.56 -3.66
N VAL A 63 5.41 -11.67 -4.28
CA VAL A 63 5.91 -10.38 -4.78
C VAL A 63 6.38 -9.48 -3.62
N VAL A 64 5.60 -9.37 -2.54
CA VAL A 64 5.97 -8.58 -1.35
C VAL A 64 7.23 -9.11 -0.69
N LYS A 65 7.38 -10.44 -0.60
CA LYS A 65 8.62 -11.07 -0.14
C LYS A 65 9.78 -10.70 -1.05
N ASN A 66 9.58 -10.71 -2.37
CA ASN A 66 10.62 -10.37 -3.32
C ASN A 66 11.16 -8.94 -3.13
N PHE A 67 10.26 -7.97 -2.88
CA PHE A 67 10.67 -6.59 -2.54
C PHE A 67 11.54 -6.48 -1.29
N SER A 68 11.52 -7.47 -0.39
CA SER A 68 12.38 -7.48 0.80
C SER A 68 13.70 -8.22 0.61
N LEU A 69 13.86 -8.98 -0.48
CA LEU A 69 15.11 -9.67 -0.83
C LEU A 69 16.12 -8.72 -1.48
N TYR A 70 15.63 -7.68 -2.16
CA TYR A 70 16.46 -6.68 -2.82
C TYR A 70 16.42 -5.34 -2.08
N SER A 71 17.46 -4.54 -2.27
CA SER A 71 17.56 -3.19 -1.68
C SER A 71 17.22 -2.15 -2.72
N HIS A 72 15.96 -1.70 -2.75
CA HIS A 72 15.45 -0.70 -3.68
C HIS A 72 15.89 0.72 -3.29
N ALA A 73 16.61 1.39 -4.19
CA ALA A 73 17.15 2.72 -3.94
C ALA A 73 16.18 3.85 -4.32
N PHE A 74 15.24 3.57 -5.23
CA PHE A 74 14.40 4.60 -5.85
C PHE A 74 12.92 4.52 -5.43
N ILE A 75 12.58 3.53 -4.62
CA ILE A 75 11.23 3.31 -4.09
C ILE A 75 11.14 3.83 -2.64
N SER A 76 10.05 4.54 -2.34
CA SER A 76 9.73 5.02 -0.98
C SER A 76 8.88 4.01 -0.20
N ARG A 77 7.96 3.30 -0.87
CA ARG A 77 7.15 2.24 -0.26
C ARG A 77 6.47 1.37 -1.29
N VAL A 78 6.17 0.14 -0.88
CA VAL A 78 5.36 -0.84 -1.61
C VAL A 78 4.29 -1.37 -0.67
N ILE A 79 3.03 -1.12 -0.99
CA ILE A 79 1.87 -1.36 -0.13
C ILE A 79 1.01 -2.45 -0.75
N PRO A 80 0.98 -3.67 -0.19
CA PRO A 80 0.07 -4.71 -0.66
C PRO A 80 -1.35 -4.43 -0.19
N VAL A 81 -2.25 -4.28 -1.14
CA VAL A 81 -3.65 -3.92 -0.87
C VAL A 81 -4.34 -5.08 -0.16
N LYS A 82 -4.93 -4.77 0.98
CA LYS A 82 -5.75 -5.71 1.76
C LYS A 82 -7.24 -5.40 1.61
N GLU A 83 -7.61 -4.14 1.84
CA GLU A 83 -8.98 -3.66 1.70
C GLU A 83 -9.00 -2.42 0.81
N CYS A 84 -10.04 -2.34 -0.03
CA CYS A 84 -10.23 -1.25 -0.97
C CYS A 84 -11.73 -0.93 -1.11
N GLY A 85 -12.08 0.35 -1.06
CA GLY A 85 -13.47 0.79 -1.17
C GLY A 85 -13.68 2.26 -0.83
N ASN A 86 -14.91 2.75 -0.98
CA ASN A 86 -15.26 4.16 -0.76
C ASN A 86 -15.73 4.47 0.67
N ASP A 87 -15.94 3.44 1.49
CA ASP A 87 -16.33 3.59 2.89
C ASP A 87 -15.09 3.49 3.78
N LEU A 88 -14.68 4.63 4.33
CA LEU A 88 -13.52 4.74 5.20
C LEU A 88 -13.65 3.85 6.46
N ASP A 89 -14.80 3.88 7.13
CA ASP A 89 -15.00 3.16 8.39
C ASP A 89 -14.93 1.65 8.14
N LEU A 90 -15.59 1.19 7.07
CA LEU A 90 -15.54 -0.22 6.67
C LEU A 90 -14.11 -0.68 6.32
N VAL A 91 -13.39 0.09 5.51
CA VAL A 91 -12.02 -0.24 5.07
C VAL A 91 -11.08 -0.30 6.28
N VAL A 92 -11.13 0.69 7.17
CA VAL A 92 -10.28 0.72 8.37
C VAL A 92 -10.62 -0.45 9.30
N ARG A 93 -11.91 -0.68 9.59
CA ARG A 93 -12.33 -1.77 10.50
C ARG A 93 -11.89 -3.14 10.01
N LYS A 94 -12.14 -3.45 8.73
CA LYS A 94 -11.74 -4.74 8.15
C LYS A 94 -10.24 -4.95 8.20
N SER A 95 -9.45 -3.92 7.86
CA SER A 95 -7.99 -4.01 7.92
C SER A 95 -7.46 -4.24 9.33
N LEU A 96 -8.11 -3.67 10.34
CA LEU A 96 -7.73 -3.88 11.74
C LEU A 96 -7.96 -5.32 12.21
N LEU A 97 -8.92 -6.07 11.66
CA LEU A 97 -9.24 -7.44 12.10
C LEU A 97 -8.04 -8.40 12.05
N SER A 98 -7.10 -8.14 11.14
CA SER A 98 -5.89 -8.94 10.99
C SER A 98 -4.73 -8.55 11.91
N LEU A 99 -4.83 -7.41 12.60
CA LEU A 99 -3.78 -6.95 13.50
C LEU A 99 -4.04 -7.44 14.92
N PRO A 100 -2.98 -7.89 15.64
CA PRO A 100 -3.12 -8.20 17.06
C PRO A 100 -3.55 -6.94 17.82
N LYS A 101 -4.44 -7.10 18.79
CA LYS A 101 -4.89 -6.00 19.65
C LYS A 101 -3.69 -5.41 20.39
N GLY A 102 -3.66 -4.08 20.49
CA GLY A 102 -2.60 -3.36 21.20
C GLY A 102 -2.11 -2.13 20.45
N PHE A 103 -0.79 -1.94 20.46
CA PHE A 103 -0.13 -0.78 19.89
C PHE A 103 0.15 -0.95 18.39
N ILE A 104 -0.33 -0.02 17.58
CA ILE A 104 -0.09 0.01 16.13
C ILE A 104 0.40 1.39 15.68
N LYS A 105 1.09 1.41 14.55
CA LYS A 105 1.49 2.63 13.85
C LYS A 105 0.49 2.93 12.74
N LEU A 106 -0.06 4.14 12.74
CA LEU A 106 -0.88 4.64 11.65
C LEU A 106 0.01 5.37 10.65
N ILE A 107 -0.12 5.05 9.36
CA ILE A 107 0.56 5.73 8.26
C ILE A 107 -0.50 6.14 7.25
N VAL A 108 -0.71 7.45 7.08
CA VAL A 108 -1.75 7.99 6.20
C VAL A 108 -1.13 8.79 5.06
N HIS A 109 -1.49 8.44 3.83
CA HIS A 109 -1.09 9.15 2.61
C HIS A 109 -2.30 9.40 1.72
N LEU A 110 -3.09 10.42 2.08
CA LEU A 110 -4.23 10.86 1.26
C LEU A 110 -3.82 11.92 0.24
N ARG A 111 -4.39 11.81 -0.95
CA ARG A 111 -4.25 12.67 -2.13
C ARG A 111 -5.63 13.19 -2.53
N GLU A 112 -5.67 14.23 -3.35
CA GLU A 112 -6.93 14.73 -3.91
C GLU A 112 -7.67 13.61 -4.66
N PRO A 113 -9.01 13.51 -4.54
CA PRO A 113 -9.93 14.47 -3.92
C PRO A 113 -10.24 14.20 -2.44
N LEU A 114 -9.66 13.18 -1.81
CA LEU A 114 -9.97 12.83 -0.41
C LEU A 114 -9.14 13.64 0.60
N LYS A 115 -7.99 14.15 0.17
CA LYS A 115 -7.17 15.08 0.96
C LYS A 115 -8.02 16.32 1.31
N GLY A 116 -8.06 16.66 2.59
CA GLY A 116 -8.88 17.77 3.10
C GLY A 116 -10.36 17.45 3.32
N LYS A 117 -10.90 16.36 2.77
CA LYS A 117 -12.24 15.84 3.12
C LYS A 117 -12.20 14.95 4.36
N VAL A 118 -11.11 14.23 4.55
CA VAL A 118 -10.87 13.36 5.72
C VAL A 118 -9.59 13.80 6.42
N SER A 119 -9.67 13.96 7.74
CA SER A 119 -8.53 14.27 8.57
C SER A 119 -7.85 13.00 9.12
N GLU A 120 -6.57 13.10 9.48
CA GLU A 120 -5.88 12.01 10.18
C GLU A 120 -6.50 11.74 11.56
N GLU A 121 -7.16 12.73 12.17
CA GLU A 121 -7.88 12.60 13.44
C GLU A 121 -9.13 11.71 13.29
N ASP A 122 -9.90 11.87 12.20
CA ASP A 122 -11.07 11.01 11.91
C ASP A 122 -10.65 9.53 11.84
N ILE A 123 -9.57 9.26 11.10
CA ILE A 123 -9.02 7.90 10.96
C ILE A 123 -8.52 7.38 12.31
N SER A 124 -7.84 8.24 13.08
CA SER A 124 -7.33 7.89 14.41
C SER A 124 -8.46 7.52 15.37
N ASN A 125 -9.57 8.26 15.35
CA ASN A 125 -10.74 8.00 16.18
C ASN A 125 -11.40 6.66 15.84
N ILE A 126 -11.51 6.32 14.55
CA ILE A 126 -11.99 4.99 14.13
C ILE A 126 -11.09 3.91 14.71
N VAL A 127 -9.77 4.02 14.55
CA VAL A 127 -8.79 3.05 15.07
C VAL A 127 -8.89 2.88 16.59
N ILE A 128 -8.98 3.98 17.33
CA ILE A 128 -9.09 3.98 18.79
C ILE A 128 -10.42 3.36 19.24
N SER A 129 -11.52 3.64 18.53
CA SER A 129 -12.84 3.04 18.82
C SER A 129 -12.84 1.51 18.68
N GLN A 130 -11.94 0.96 17.85
CA GLN A 130 -11.73 -0.48 17.69
C GLN A 130 -10.81 -1.10 18.77
N GLY A 131 -10.41 -0.32 19.78
CA GLY A 131 -9.60 -0.76 20.91
C GLY A 131 -8.09 -0.80 20.65
N TYR A 132 -7.59 -0.12 19.60
CA TYR A 132 -6.16 -0.01 19.34
C TYR A 132 -5.56 1.26 19.97
N LYS A 133 -4.26 1.21 20.24
CA LYS A 133 -3.47 2.36 20.71
C LYS A 133 -2.49 2.78 19.63
N LEU A 134 -2.45 4.07 19.30
CA LEU A 134 -1.55 4.59 18.28
C LEU A 134 -0.16 4.90 18.86
N THR A 135 0.89 4.47 18.17
CA THR A 135 2.28 4.81 18.51
C THR A 135 3.19 4.75 17.29
N LYS A 136 4.14 5.69 17.20
CA LYS A 136 5.14 5.71 16.12
C LYS A 136 6.18 4.59 16.23
N LYS A 137 6.27 3.92 17.39
CA LYS A 137 7.27 2.87 17.69
C LYS A 137 6.82 1.45 17.34
N SER A 138 5.55 1.23 17.00
CA SER A 138 5.08 -0.11 16.68
C SER A 138 5.58 -0.57 15.31
N ASN A 139 5.92 -1.86 15.22
CA ASN A 139 6.19 -2.52 13.96
C ASN A 139 4.89 -3.00 13.28
N TYR A 140 3.80 -3.16 14.04
CA TYR A 140 2.47 -3.39 13.48
C TYR A 140 1.93 -2.08 12.95
N ALA A 141 1.42 -2.07 11.72
CA ALA A 141 0.92 -0.88 11.09
C ALA A 141 -0.38 -1.08 10.34
N LEU A 142 -1.17 -0.01 10.35
CA LEU A 142 -2.22 0.24 9.38
C LEU A 142 -1.71 1.35 8.46
N VAL A 143 -1.58 1.03 7.17
CA VAL A 143 -1.30 2.01 6.12
C VAL A 143 -2.60 2.30 5.40
N LEU A 144 -2.93 3.58 5.25
CA LEU A 144 -4.08 4.06 4.50
C LEU A 144 -3.62 5.01 3.39
N GLU A 145 -3.97 4.68 2.17
CA GLU A 145 -3.81 5.53 0.99
C GLU A 145 -5.16 5.72 0.29
N ASN A 146 -5.18 6.55 -0.74
CA ASN A 146 -6.27 6.57 -1.69
C ASN A 146 -5.78 6.59 -3.13
N ILE A 147 -6.60 6.01 -4.00
CA ILE A 147 -6.54 6.18 -5.44
C ILE A 147 -7.90 6.73 -5.85
N GLU A 148 -7.89 7.98 -6.30
CA GLU A 148 -9.13 8.72 -6.57
C GLU A 148 -10.02 8.79 -5.33
N GLU A 149 -11.27 8.36 -5.42
CA GLU A 149 -12.24 8.37 -4.32
C GLU A 149 -12.21 7.09 -3.46
N HIS A 150 -11.38 6.10 -3.83
CA HIS A 150 -11.28 4.83 -3.13
C HIS A 150 -10.17 4.86 -2.08
N TYR A 151 -10.51 4.51 -0.84
CA TYR A 151 -9.55 4.21 0.21
C TYR A 151 -8.94 2.84 -0.06
N ILE A 152 -7.63 2.75 0.13
CA ILE A 152 -6.85 1.54 0.01
C ILE A 152 -6.07 1.39 1.29
N SER A 153 -6.11 0.19 1.88
CA SER A 153 -5.36 -0.07 3.10
C SER A 153 -4.57 -1.35 3.03
N ALA A 154 -3.46 -1.33 3.77
CA ALA A 154 -2.66 -2.50 4.08
C ALA A 154 -2.48 -2.55 5.59
N SER A 155 -2.47 -3.75 6.15
CA SER A 155 -2.21 -3.96 7.57
C SER A 155 -1.33 -5.18 7.79
N GLY A 156 -0.39 -5.04 8.72
CA GLY A 156 0.57 -6.09 9.03
C GLY A 156 1.84 -5.55 9.69
N ILE A 157 2.99 -6.18 9.41
CA ILE A 157 4.29 -5.82 9.99
C ILE A 157 5.09 -4.98 8.99
N ILE A 158 5.59 -3.83 9.43
CA ILE A 158 6.50 -2.99 8.64
C ILE A 158 7.83 -3.74 8.43
N ARG A 159 8.24 -3.83 7.16
CA ARG A 159 9.56 -4.30 6.72
C ARG A 159 10.24 -3.23 5.89
N LYS A 160 11.57 -3.27 5.86
CA LYS A 160 12.36 -2.44 4.95
C LYS A 160 12.60 -3.21 3.66
N CYS A 161 12.49 -2.50 2.53
CA CYS A 161 12.79 -2.98 1.18
C CYS A 161 13.93 -2.17 0.55
N GLY A 162 14.70 -1.43 1.35
CA GLY A 162 15.75 -0.53 0.89
C GLY A 162 16.04 0.59 1.90
N PRO A 163 16.91 1.55 1.55
CA PRO A 163 17.32 2.63 2.45
C PRO A 163 16.14 3.51 2.90
N SER A 164 15.27 3.84 1.95
CA SER A 164 14.08 4.69 2.15
C SER A 164 12.77 3.94 1.93
N CYS A 165 12.84 2.67 1.55
CA CYS A 165 11.71 1.84 1.14
C CYS A 165 11.13 1.07 2.33
N ILE A 166 9.82 1.15 2.52
CA ILE A 166 9.06 0.25 3.42
C ILE A 166 8.03 -0.59 2.68
N THR A 167 7.76 -1.78 3.20
CA THR A 167 6.62 -2.61 2.79
C THR A 167 5.90 -3.18 4.01
N ILE A 168 4.73 -3.76 3.81
CA ILE A 168 3.89 -4.35 4.86
C ILE A 168 3.77 -5.85 4.59
N TYR A 169 4.25 -6.67 5.51
CA TYR A 169 3.98 -8.11 5.49
C TYR A 169 2.63 -8.36 6.13
N GLN A 170 1.69 -8.89 5.34
CA GLN A 170 0.35 -9.22 5.82
C GLN A 170 0.43 -10.36 6.86
N ILE A 171 -0.44 -10.27 7.87
CA ILE A 171 -0.65 -11.26 8.93
C ILE A 171 -2.06 -11.82 8.78
#